data_AF-A0A0D3KCN0-F1
#
_entry.id   AF-A0A0D3KCN0-F1
#
_cell.length_a   1.000
_cell.length_b   1.000
_cell.length_c   1.000
_cell.angle_alpha   90.00
_cell.angle_beta   90.00
_cell.angle_gamma   90.00
#
_symmetry.space_group_name_H-M   'P 1'
#
loop_
_entity.id
_entity.type
_entity.pdbx_description
1 polymer ?
#
loop_
_entity_poly.entity_id
_entity_poly.type
_entity_poly.pdbx_seq_one_letter_code
_entity_poly.pdbx_strand_id
1 'polypeptide(L)'
;MSRALRLLLALFVAVASGLRLPTRPVVLSGAAARPAAASSLFAPAQPAARATARRAPAPAMGLFGMGAPELAIIAGVALLVLGPDQVKKLAKDVGKVSAELKQVPEEFNKGMEVGKSELEAKKATTVEAPTETNKEEA
;
A
#
# COMPACT_ATOMS: atom_id res chain seq x y z
N MET A 1 31.54 8.01 16.81
CA MET A 1 30.32 7.72 16.02
C MET A 1 30.68 7.66 14.55
N SER A 2 30.66 6.46 13.97
CA SER A 2 31.03 6.23 12.57
C SER A 2 30.11 7.01 11.62
N ARG A 3 30.65 7.53 10.51
CA ARG A 3 29.89 8.32 9.52
C ARG A 3 28.63 7.58 9.02
N ALA A 4 28.69 6.25 8.93
CA ALA A 4 27.56 5.37 8.61
C ALA A 4 26.42 5.47 9.63
N LEU A 5 26.71 5.55 10.92
CA LEU A 5 25.70 5.64 11.97
C LEU A 5 24.98 7.01 11.94
N ARG A 6 25.70 8.08 11.58
CA ARG A 6 25.11 9.41 11.39
C ARG A 6 24.22 9.47 10.14
N LEU A 7 24.62 8.79 9.06
CA LEU A 7 23.81 8.69 7.84
C LEU A 7 22.54 7.87 8.08
N LEU A 8 22.64 6.74 8.79
CA LEU A 8 21.49 5.92 9.14
C LEU A 8 20.51 6.70 10.03
N LEU A 9 21.02 7.40 11.05
CA LEU A 9 20.19 8.22 11.94
C LEU A 9 19.54 9.40 11.18
N ALA A 10 20.28 10.07 10.30
CA ALA A 10 19.75 11.16 9.49
C ALA A 10 18.68 10.69 8.50
N LEU A 11 18.86 9.51 7.89
CA LEU A 11 17.88 8.88 7.01
C LEU A 11 16.60 8.52 7.79
N PHE A 12 16.76 7.96 8.99
CA PHE A 12 15.64 7.60 9.86
C PHE A 12 14.82 8.82 10.31
N VAL A 13 15.50 9.91 10.70
CA VAL A 13 14.87 11.18 11.06
C VAL A 13 14.20 11.84 9.84
N ALA A 14 14.81 11.79 8.66
CA ALA A 14 14.26 12.34 7.42
C ALA A 14 13.01 11.59 6.93
N VAL A 15 12.99 10.26 7.08
CA VAL A 15 11.81 9.42 6.78
C VAL A 15 10.71 9.64 7.80
N ALA A 16 11.04 9.75 9.09
CA ALA A 16 10.06 9.99 10.15
C ALA A 16 9.42 11.40 10.09
N SER A 17 10.10 12.38 9.47
CA SER A 17 9.66 13.78 9.46
C SER A 17 9.24 14.30 8.08
N GLY A 18 9.21 13.46 7.05
CA GLY A 18 8.77 13.84 5.70
C GLY A 18 9.51 15.06 5.15
N LEU A 19 10.75 14.85 4.68
CA LEU A 19 11.49 15.70 3.72
C LEU A 19 11.09 17.20 3.71
N ARG A 20 11.49 17.97 4.72
CA ARG A 20 11.52 19.44 4.65
C ARG A 20 12.96 19.90 4.42
N LEU A 21 13.27 20.25 3.16
CA LEU A 21 14.46 21.04 2.87
C LEU A 21 14.33 22.44 3.48
N PRO A 22 15.30 22.91 4.28
CA PRO A 22 15.33 24.28 4.76
C PRO A 22 15.97 25.19 3.70
N THR A 23 15.17 25.83 2.85
CA THR A 23 15.63 27.02 2.12
C THR A 23 15.62 28.20 3.07
N ARG A 24 16.80 28.58 3.58
CA ARG A 24 17.02 29.81 4.34
C ARG A 24 16.96 31.01 3.39
N PRO A 25 16.06 32.00 3.54
CA PRO A 25 16.30 33.31 2.99
C PRO A 25 17.18 34.09 3.97
N VAL A 26 18.40 34.40 3.54
CA VAL A 26 19.21 35.46 4.13
C VAL A 26 18.50 36.78 3.82
N VAL A 27 18.03 37.48 4.85
CA VAL A 27 17.61 38.88 4.73
C VAL A 27 18.61 39.71 5.53
N LEU A 28 19.42 40.44 4.78
CA LEU A 28 20.46 41.34 5.27
C LEU A 28 19.78 42.59 5.84
N SER A 29 19.85 42.77 7.16
CA SER A 29 19.31 43.92 7.88
C SER A 29 20.23 45.13 7.68
N GLY A 30 19.77 46.11 6.91
CA GLY A 30 20.39 47.43 6.75
C GLY A 30 19.57 48.48 7.49
N ALA A 31 20.18 49.10 8.49
CA ALA A 31 19.62 50.16 9.32
C ALA A 31 19.50 51.48 8.54
N ALA A 32 18.35 52.16 8.66
CA ALA A 32 18.24 53.59 8.45
C ALA A 32 17.08 54.15 9.29
N ALA A 33 17.43 54.94 10.30
CA ALA A 33 16.51 55.68 11.14
C ALA A 33 15.92 56.89 10.38
N ARG A 34 14.63 57.20 10.60
CA ARG A 34 14.11 58.57 10.73
C ARG A 34 12.64 58.61 11.23
N PRO A 35 12.23 59.65 11.99
CA PRO A 35 11.13 59.53 12.95
C PRO A 35 9.79 60.16 12.52
N ALA A 36 8.73 59.64 13.16
CA ALA A 36 7.49 60.27 13.62
C ALA A 36 6.86 61.44 12.83
N ALA A 37 5.66 61.19 12.29
CA ALA A 37 4.41 61.83 12.74
C ALA A 37 3.23 61.45 11.84
N ALA A 38 2.08 61.27 12.49
CA ALA A 38 0.72 61.45 11.96
C ALA A 38 0.30 60.65 10.70
N SER A 39 -0.66 59.75 10.90
CA SER A 39 -1.95 59.70 10.19
C SER A 39 -2.41 58.25 10.10
N SER A 40 -3.21 57.86 11.08
CA SER A 40 -4.02 56.65 11.04
C SER A 40 -5.16 56.84 10.04
N LEU A 41 -4.86 56.78 8.75
CA LEU A 41 -5.87 56.64 7.71
C LEU A 41 -5.32 55.76 6.59
N PHE A 42 -5.99 54.63 6.39
CA PHE A 42 -6.05 53.92 5.11
C PHE A 42 -4.77 53.20 4.66
N ALA A 43 -4.65 51.94 5.07
CA ALA A 43 -3.86 50.96 4.33
C ALA A 43 -4.82 49.92 3.71
N PRO A 44 -4.79 49.72 2.38
CA PRO A 44 -5.69 48.80 1.70
C PRO A 44 -5.38 47.35 2.07
N ALA A 45 -6.45 46.56 2.13
CA ALA A 45 -6.50 45.11 2.29
C ALA A 45 -5.18 44.41 1.98
N GLN A 46 -4.50 43.90 3.01
CA GLN A 46 -3.54 42.81 2.83
C GLN A 46 -4.33 41.67 2.18
N PRO A 47 -4.06 41.29 0.92
CA PRO A 47 -4.66 40.11 0.36
C PRO A 47 -4.22 38.99 1.27
N ALA A 48 -5.22 38.23 1.74
CA ALA A 48 -5.02 37.01 2.47
C ALA A 48 -3.91 36.22 1.77
N ALA A 49 -2.70 36.27 2.32
CA ALA A 49 -1.79 35.15 2.31
C ALA A 49 -2.49 34.11 3.18
N ARG A 50 -3.57 33.56 2.61
CA ARG A 50 -4.19 32.31 2.97
C ARG A 50 -3.01 31.38 2.81
N ALA A 51 -2.29 31.23 3.91
CA ALA A 51 -1.41 30.12 4.14
C ALA A 51 -2.20 28.98 3.56
N THR A 52 -1.73 28.46 2.44
CA THR A 52 -2.17 27.19 1.92
C THR A 52 -1.80 26.28 3.06
N ALA A 53 -2.72 26.15 4.00
CA ALA A 53 -2.66 25.26 5.12
C ALA A 53 -2.47 23.96 4.39
N ARG A 54 -1.20 23.52 4.34
CA ARG A 54 -0.81 22.25 3.79
C ARG A 54 -1.66 21.31 4.59
N ARG A 55 -2.80 20.93 4.01
CA ARG A 55 -3.73 20.02 4.63
C ARG A 55 -2.89 18.78 4.75
N ALA A 56 -2.38 18.52 5.96
CA ALA A 56 -1.57 17.35 6.20
C ALA A 56 -2.41 16.18 5.67
N PRO A 57 -1.82 15.26 4.88
CA PRO A 57 -2.56 14.10 4.42
C PRO A 57 -3.21 13.48 5.65
N ALA A 58 -4.55 13.45 5.64
CA ALA A 58 -5.29 12.88 6.76
C ALA A 58 -4.77 11.45 6.95
N PRO A 59 -4.44 11.04 8.20
CA PRO A 59 -3.95 9.70 8.42
C PRO A 59 -4.98 8.72 7.86
N ALA A 60 -4.55 7.92 6.89
CA ALA A 60 -5.40 6.91 6.27
C ALA A 60 -5.66 5.84 7.33
N MET A 61 -6.80 5.95 8.01
CA MET A 61 -7.26 4.96 8.98
C MET A 61 -7.83 3.77 8.19
N GLY A 62 -7.28 2.58 8.41
CA GLY A 62 -7.70 1.35 7.75
C GLY A 62 -8.91 0.69 8.41
N LEU A 63 -9.17 -0.58 8.04
CA LEU A 63 -10.14 -1.43 8.73
C LEU A 63 -9.74 -1.56 10.20
N PHE A 64 -10.69 -1.37 11.12
CA PHE A 64 -10.50 -1.26 12.58
C PHE A 64 -9.97 0.08 13.11
N GLY A 65 -9.91 1.14 12.30
CA GLY A 65 -9.38 2.43 12.75
C GLY A 65 -7.89 2.38 13.10
N MET A 66 -7.21 1.29 12.72
CA MET A 66 -5.77 1.13 12.82
C MET A 66 -5.11 1.68 11.55
N GLY A 67 -4.14 2.56 11.73
CA GLY A 67 -3.23 2.99 10.67
C GLY A 67 -1.93 2.20 10.68
N ALA A 68 -1.04 2.55 9.74
CA ALA A 68 0.32 2.00 9.70
C ALA A 68 1.12 2.25 11.00
N PRO A 69 1.03 3.42 11.67
CA PRO A 69 1.73 3.64 12.94
C PRO A 69 1.29 2.69 14.06
N GLU A 70 -0.01 2.44 14.21
CA GLU A 70 -0.57 1.57 15.24
C GLU A 70 -0.14 0.11 15.01
N LEU A 71 -0.21 -0.36 13.76
CA LEU A 71 0.27 -1.69 13.38
C LEU A 71 1.76 -1.87 13.63
N ALA A 72 2.58 -0.83 13.42
CA ALA A 72 4.01 -0.88 13.67
C ALA A 72 4.34 -1.06 15.16
N ILE A 73 3.59 -0.42 16.06
CA ILE A 73 3.77 -0.58 17.51
C ILE A 73 3.45 -2.02 17.93
N ILE A 74 2.31 -2.55 17.48
CA ILE A 74 1.90 -3.93 17.79
C ILE A 74 2.94 -4.93 17.26
N ALA A 75 3.39 -4.76 16.02
CA ALA A 75 4.44 -5.59 15.43
C ALA A 75 5.76 -5.49 16.22
N GLY A 76 6.13 -4.30 16.69
CA GLY A 76 7.30 -4.10 17.54
C GLY A 76 7.21 -4.87 18.86
N VAL A 77 6.08 -4.80 19.57
CA VAL A 77 5.87 -5.57 20.81
C VAL A 77 5.88 -7.06 20.53
N ALA A 78 5.21 -7.52 19.47
CA ALA A 78 5.22 -8.93 19.08
C ALA A 78 6.65 -9.43 18.79
N LEU A 79 7.48 -8.63 18.10
CA LEU A 79 8.89 -8.96 17.84
C LEU A 79 9.74 -9.01 19.11
N LEU A 80 9.43 -8.21 20.13
CA LEU A 80 10.14 -8.28 21.42
C LEU A 80 9.74 -9.52 22.23
N VAL A 81 8.45 -9.88 22.23
CA VAL A 81 7.92 -11.02 22.99
C VAL A 81 8.30 -12.36 22.34
N LEU A 82 8.09 -12.48 21.02
CA LEU A 82 8.35 -13.71 20.27
C LEU A 82 9.80 -13.79 19.78
N GLY A 83 10.47 -12.64 19.57
CA GLY A 83 11.76 -12.56 18.91
C GLY A 83 11.66 -12.50 17.39
N PRO A 84 12.58 -11.78 16.71
CA PRO A 84 12.56 -11.65 15.25
C PRO A 84 12.77 -12.99 14.52
N ASP A 85 13.49 -13.93 15.12
CA ASP A 85 13.77 -15.23 14.51
C ASP A 85 12.55 -16.16 14.48
N GLN A 86 11.70 -16.10 15.50
CA GLN A 86 10.47 -16.88 15.52
C GLN A 86 9.48 -16.37 14.47
N VAL A 87 9.29 -15.05 14.35
CA VAL A 87 8.43 -14.48 13.30
C VAL A 87 8.92 -14.87 11.91
N LYS A 88 10.23 -14.83 11.66
CA LYS A 88 10.84 -15.31 10.41
C LYS A 88 10.59 -16.80 10.17
N LYS A 89 10.68 -17.65 11.20
CA LYS A 89 10.44 -19.08 11.10
C LYS A 89 8.97 -19.39 10.78
N LEU A 90 8.03 -18.83 11.53
CA LEU A 90 6.60 -18.99 11.27
C LEU A 90 6.21 -18.48 9.88
N ALA A 91 6.73 -17.33 9.45
CA ALA A 91 6.46 -16.80 8.11
C ALA A 91 6.96 -17.72 7.00
N LYS A 92 8.12 -18.39 7.18
CA LYS A 92 8.61 -19.39 6.22
C LYS A 92 7.72 -20.63 6.19
N ASP A 93 7.32 -21.13 7.35
CA ASP A 93 6.51 -22.34 7.46
C ASP A 93 5.10 -22.10 6.86
N VAL A 94 4.45 -21.00 7.23
CA VAL A 94 3.16 -20.56 6.64
C VAL A 94 3.31 -20.28 5.14
N GLY A 95 4.44 -19.70 4.72
CA GLY A 95 4.74 -19.41 3.32
C GLY A 95 4.87 -20.67 2.46
N LYS A 96 5.50 -21.73 2.98
CA LYS A 96 5.59 -23.03 2.31
C LYS A 96 4.22 -23.68 2.18
N VAL A 97 3.45 -23.74 3.27
CA VAL A 97 2.09 -24.29 3.26
C VAL A 97 1.23 -23.52 2.26
N SER A 98 1.31 -22.19 2.25
CA SER A 98 0.57 -21.36 1.29
C SER A 98 1.02 -21.56 -0.16
N ALA A 99 2.28 -21.93 -0.41
CA ALA A 99 2.79 -22.23 -1.75
C ALA A 99 2.28 -23.58 -2.24
N GLU A 100 2.31 -24.61 -1.39
CA GLU A 100 1.74 -25.93 -1.69
C GLU A 100 0.23 -25.83 -1.94
N LEU A 101 -0.48 -25.03 -1.13
CA LEU A 101 -1.92 -24.77 -1.31
C LEU A 101 -2.26 -23.99 -2.58
N LYS A 102 -1.31 -23.38 -3.30
CA LYS A 102 -1.57 -22.73 -4.60
C LYS A 102 -1.53 -23.73 -5.76
N GLN A 103 -0.70 -24.77 -5.66
CA GLN A 103 -0.61 -25.79 -6.70
C GLN A 103 -1.92 -26.57 -6.84
N VAL A 104 -2.60 -26.87 -5.72
CA VAL A 104 -3.87 -27.60 -5.73
C VAL A 104 -4.98 -26.87 -6.52
N PRO A 105 -5.27 -25.58 -6.29
CA PRO A 105 -6.16 -24.80 -7.14
C PRO A 105 -5.72 -24.70 -8.60
N GLU A 106 -4.43 -24.57 -8.89
CA GLU A 106 -3.92 -24.49 -10.27
C GLU A 106 -4.20 -25.79 -11.04
N GLU A 107 -3.90 -26.94 -10.42
CA GLU A 107 -4.19 -28.26 -10.99
C GLU A 107 -5.69 -28.51 -11.12
N PHE A 108 -6.49 -28.06 -10.16
CA PHE A 108 -7.95 -28.15 -10.22
C PHE A 108 -8.51 -27.32 -11.38
N ASN A 109 -8.05 -26.07 -11.55
CA ASN A 109 -8.46 -25.21 -12.67
C ASN A 109 -8.08 -25.84 -14.02
N LYS A 110 -6.86 -26.36 -14.14
CA LYS A 110 -6.40 -27.06 -15.34
C LYS A 110 -7.23 -28.31 -15.63
N GLY A 111 -7.54 -29.10 -14.59
CA GLY A 111 -8.40 -30.28 -14.69
C GLY A 111 -9.82 -29.93 -15.12
N MET A 112 -10.38 -28.81 -14.63
CA MET A 112 -11.68 -28.31 -15.07
C MET A 112 -11.69 -27.86 -16.53
N GLU A 113 -10.63 -27.21 -17.01
CA GLU A 113 -10.51 -26.80 -18.41
C GLU A 113 -10.38 -27.99 -19.36
N VAL A 114 -9.55 -28.98 -19.00
CA VAL A 114 -9.41 -30.23 -19.76
C VAL A 114 -10.70 -31.04 -19.74
N GLY A 115 -11.36 -31.14 -18.58
CA GLY A 115 -12.65 -31.84 -18.47
C GLY A 115 -13.73 -31.19 -19.31
N LYS A 116 -13.76 -29.84 -19.40
CA LYS A 116 -14.67 -29.12 -20.29
C LYS A 116 -14.37 -29.42 -21.76
N SER A 117 -13.11 -29.36 -22.19
CA SER A 117 -12.77 -29.63 -23.59
C SER A 117 -13.01 -31.09 -23.99
N GLU A 118 -12.78 -32.04 -23.08
CA GLU A 118 -13.08 -33.46 -23.30
C GLU A 118 -14.59 -33.75 -23.34
N LEU A 119 -15.38 -33.08 -22.50
CA LEU A 119 -16.85 -33.16 -22.54
C LEU A 119 -17.41 -32.61 -23.86
N GLU A 120 -16.91 -31.47 -24.33
CA GLU A 120 -17.29 -30.90 -25.64
C GLU A 120 -16.90 -31.85 -26.80
N ALA A 121 -15.72 -32.47 -26.74
CA ALA A 121 -15.27 -33.43 -27.74
C ALA A 121 -16.11 -34.73 -27.74
N LYS A 122 -16.42 -35.28 -26.56
CA LYS A 122 -17.25 -36.49 -26.44
C LYS A 122 -18.71 -36.24 -26.81
N LYS A 123 -19.21 -35.02 -26.61
CA LYS A 123 -20.57 -34.62 -27.02
C LYS A 123 -20.69 -34.49 -28.55
N ALA A 124 -19.59 -34.24 -29.27
CA ALA A 124 -19.57 -34.28 -30.74
C ALA A 124 -19.46 -35.71 -31.30
N THR A 125 -18.84 -36.66 -30.59
CA THR A 125 -18.69 -38.06 -31.06
C THR A 125 -19.88 -38.97 -30.72
N THR A 126 -20.77 -38.59 -29.79
CA THR A 126 -21.92 -39.44 -29.38
C THR A 126 -23.22 -39.16 -30.17
N VAL A 127 -23.20 -38.33 -31.23
CA VAL A 127 -24.41 -37.98 -32.01
C VAL A 127 -24.57 -38.81 -33.29
N GLU A 128 -23.61 -39.65 -33.68
CA GLU A 128 -23.75 -40.49 -34.89
C GLU A 128 -23.63 -41.99 -34.60
N ALA A 129 -24.79 -42.66 -34.39
CA ALA A 129 -25.24 -43.92 -35.02
C ALA A 129 -26.27 -44.68 -34.14
N PRO A 130 -27.30 -45.33 -34.71
CA PRO A 130 -28.29 -44.82 -35.65
C PRO A 130 -29.74 -44.98 -35.12
N THR A 131 -30.61 -44.03 -35.46
CA THR A 131 -32.06 -44.28 -35.54
C THR A 131 -32.32 -45.19 -36.74
N GLU A 132 -32.35 -46.51 -36.51
CA GLU A 132 -33.03 -47.43 -37.42
C GLU A 132 -34.50 -47.56 -37.01
N THR A 133 -35.33 -46.92 -37.83
CA THR A 133 -36.69 -47.31 -38.18
C THR A 133 -36.88 -48.83 -38.15
N ASN A 134 -37.84 -49.31 -37.35
CA ASN A 134 -38.60 -50.50 -37.71
C ASN A 134 -40.09 -50.15 -37.76
N LYS A 135 -40.62 -50.09 -38.98
CA LYS A 135 -42.05 -50.22 -39.31
C LYS A 135 -42.18 -51.52 -40.10
N GLU A 136 -42.91 -52.48 -39.52
CA GLU A 136 -43.68 -53.62 -40.08
C GLU A 136 -43.69 -54.70 -38.96
N GLU A 137 -44.75 -55.40 -38.58
CA GLU A 137 -46.05 -55.73 -39.17
C GLU A 137 -46.89 -56.37 -38.04
N ALA A 138 -48.17 -56.02 -37.89
CA ALA A 138 -49.21 -56.83 -37.21
C ALA A 138 -50.61 -56.29 -37.54
#